data_AF-A0A420YM33-F1
#
_entry.id   AF-A0A420YM33-F1
#
_cell.length_a   1.000
_cell.length_b   1.000
_cell.length_c   1.000
_cell.angle_alpha   90.00
_cell.angle_beta   90.00
_cell.angle_gamma   90.00
#
_symmetry.space_group_name_H-M   'P 1'
#
loop_
_entity.id
_entity.type
_entity.pdbx_description
1 polymer ?
#
loop_
_entity_poly.entity_id
_entity_poly.type
_entity_poly.pdbx_seq_one_letter_code
_entity_poly.pdbx_strand_id
1 'polypeptide(L)'
;MAVHNPPTREDLLQLDETVLYNNIKEELNLLRNPEPGTRGPAHCHFGHLMSGYDAGYFAYISAQIFAADFYETAFATNPRSQQTWDRYRRIILEPGGSRDELKMMEEFLGHSPRPDALVRSLRPS
;
A
#
# COMPACT_ATOMS: atom_id res chain seq x y z
N MET A 1 -6.47 6.10 8.98
CA MET A 1 -6.35 7.20 7.99
C MET A 1 -6.66 8.51 8.71
N ALA A 2 -5.65 9.26 9.16
CA ALA A 2 -5.82 10.38 10.09
C ALA A 2 -6.51 11.61 9.48
N VAL A 3 -6.22 11.92 8.20
CA VAL A 3 -6.74 13.12 7.51
C VAL A 3 -8.01 12.81 6.71
N HIS A 4 -8.07 11.68 6.00
CA HIS A 4 -9.18 11.32 5.11
C HIS A 4 -10.24 10.40 5.74
N ASN A 5 -10.09 10.05 7.03
CA ASN A 5 -11.11 9.32 7.78
C ASN A 5 -11.03 9.67 9.28
N PRO A 6 -11.16 10.96 9.65
CA PRO A 6 -11.14 11.37 11.05
C PRO A 6 -12.41 10.88 11.78
N PRO A 7 -12.36 10.63 13.10
CA PRO A 7 -13.56 10.24 13.85
C PRO A 7 -14.64 11.33 13.80
N THR A 8 -14.24 12.59 13.92
CA THR A 8 -15.12 13.74 13.76
C THR A 8 -14.44 14.88 12.98
N ARG A 9 -15.25 15.83 12.50
CA ARG A 9 -14.73 17.06 11.89
C ARG A 9 -13.95 17.93 12.88
N GLU A 10 -14.34 17.92 14.17
CA GLU A 10 -13.67 18.70 15.19
C GLU A 10 -12.24 18.20 15.43
N ASP A 11 -12.06 16.87 15.50
CA ASP A 11 -10.74 16.25 15.61
C ASP A 11 -9.82 16.65 14.44
N LEU A 12 -10.38 16.73 13.23
CA LEU A 12 -9.61 17.16 12.05
C LEU A 12 -9.16 18.62 12.15
N LEU A 13 -9.99 19.51 12.67
CA LEU A 13 -9.65 20.94 12.82
C LEU A 13 -8.63 21.19 13.94
N GLN A 14 -8.54 20.28 14.90
CA GLN A 14 -7.57 20.34 15.99
C GLN A 14 -6.27 19.57 15.68
N LEU A 15 -6.23 18.85 14.57
CA LEU A 15 -5.05 18.09 14.16
C LEU A 15 -3.92 19.04 13.77
N ASP A 16 -2.75 18.86 14.39
CA ASP A 16 -1.51 19.46 13.91
C ASP A 16 -0.82 18.48 12.94
N GLU A 17 -1.05 18.67 11.65
CA GLU A 17 -0.49 17.83 10.59
C GLU A 17 1.05 17.91 10.50
N THR A 18 1.63 19.04 10.91
CA THR A 18 3.09 19.20 10.94
C THR A 18 3.71 18.31 12.01
N VAL A 19 3.15 18.33 13.22
CA VAL A 19 3.58 17.48 14.32
C VAL A 19 3.32 16.01 13.99
N LEU A 20 2.14 15.66 13.51
CA LEU A 20 1.80 14.28 13.12
C LEU A 20 2.80 13.71 12.11
N TYR A 21 3.03 14.42 11.00
CA TYR A 21 3.90 13.94 9.93
C TYR A 21 5.35 13.79 10.38
N ASN A 22 5.87 14.75 11.16
CA ASN A 22 7.22 14.67 11.70
C ASN A 22 7.36 13.52 12.71
N ASN A 23 6.39 13.29 13.58
CA ASN A 23 6.45 12.19 14.55
C ASN A 23 6.47 10.83 13.85
N ILE A 24 5.60 10.64 12.84
CA ILE A 24 5.59 9.41 12.03
C ILE A 24 6.93 9.21 11.32
N LYS A 25 7.52 10.27 10.74
CA LYS A 25 8.82 10.17 10.08
C LYS A 25 9.94 9.77 11.04
N GLU A 26 9.95 10.30 12.26
CA GLU A 26 10.95 9.98 13.27
C GLU A 26 10.83 8.51 13.71
N GLU A 27 9.60 8.05 13.96
CA GLU A 27 9.30 6.66 14.31
C GLU A 27 9.70 5.67 13.20
N LEU A 28 9.30 5.95 11.95
CA LEU A 28 9.48 4.99 10.85
C LEU A 28 10.90 5.02 10.26
N ASN A 29 11.52 6.19 10.16
CA ASN A 29 12.87 6.29 9.58
C ASN A 29 13.97 5.97 10.59
N LEU A 30 13.63 5.84 11.88
CA LEU A 30 14.59 5.66 12.98
C LEU A 30 15.64 6.79 13.02
N LEU A 31 15.28 7.96 12.52
CA LEU A 31 16.12 9.16 12.44
C LEU A 31 15.50 10.26 13.28
N ARG A 32 16.29 10.84 14.19
CA ARG A 32 15.85 11.96 15.01
C ARG A 32 15.57 13.17 14.11
N ASN A 33 14.38 13.72 14.23
CA ASN A 33 14.03 14.97 13.54
C ASN A 33 14.60 16.18 14.31
N PRO A 34 14.77 17.36 13.68
CA PRO A 34 15.23 18.61 14.35
C PRO A 34 14.47 18.93 15.64
N GLU A 35 14.84 19.90 16.47
CA GLU A 35 14.00 20.19 17.66
C GLU A 35 12.63 20.76 17.23
N PRO A 36 11.52 20.48 17.95
CA PRO A 36 10.16 20.89 17.53
C PRO A 36 10.05 22.36 17.11
N GLY A 37 10.75 23.28 17.81
CA GLY A 37 10.79 24.71 17.47
C GLY A 37 11.59 25.08 16.20
N THR A 38 12.23 24.10 15.55
CA THR A 38 13.05 24.24 14.34
C THR A 38 12.63 23.30 13.21
N ARG A 39 11.68 22.38 13.45
CA ARG A 39 11.11 21.52 12.39
C ARG A 39 10.16 22.35 11.51
N GLY A 40 10.31 22.26 10.20
CA GLY A 40 9.39 22.86 9.22
C GLY A 40 8.22 21.93 8.82
N PRO A 41 7.28 22.41 7.98
CA PRO A 41 6.12 21.64 7.53
C PRO A 41 6.53 20.66 6.42
N ALA A 42 7.20 19.57 6.79
CA ALA A 42 7.75 18.60 5.84
C ALA A 42 6.68 17.96 4.93
N HIS A 43 5.45 17.82 5.42
CA HIS A 43 4.31 17.30 4.67
C HIS A 43 3.96 18.15 3.43
N CYS A 44 4.30 19.45 3.39
CA CYS A 44 4.05 20.30 2.22
C CYS A 44 4.86 19.86 0.99
N HIS A 45 5.95 19.11 1.16
CA HIS A 45 6.72 18.54 0.04
C HIS A 45 6.06 17.27 -0.52
N PHE A 46 5.01 16.77 0.14
CA PHE A 46 4.34 15.54 -0.26
C PHE A 46 3.23 15.82 -1.27
N GLY A 47 3.63 16.07 -2.52
CA GLY A 47 2.72 16.50 -3.59
C GLY A 47 1.53 15.57 -3.87
N HIS A 48 1.62 14.28 -3.53
CA HIS A 48 0.52 13.32 -3.67
C HIS A 48 -0.74 13.72 -2.88
N LEU A 49 -0.58 14.49 -1.79
CA LEU A 49 -1.71 15.04 -1.02
C LEU A 49 -2.53 16.07 -1.79
N MET A 50 -1.98 16.66 -2.86
CA MET A 50 -2.65 17.71 -3.65
C MET A 50 -2.90 17.31 -5.10
N SER A 51 -2.50 16.11 -5.51
CA SER A 51 -2.58 15.64 -6.90
C SER A 51 -3.74 14.66 -7.15
N GLY A 52 -4.74 14.61 -6.27
CA GLY A 52 -5.83 13.64 -6.33
C GLY A 52 -5.45 12.22 -5.87
N TYR A 53 -4.34 12.09 -5.14
CA TYR A 53 -3.85 10.83 -4.55
C TYR A 53 -3.88 10.86 -3.01
N ASP A 54 -4.59 11.84 -2.45
CA ASP A 54 -4.63 12.21 -1.04
C ASP A 54 -5.14 11.07 -0.14
N ALA A 55 -6.13 10.30 -0.61
CA ALA A 55 -6.57 9.06 0.02
C ALA A 55 -6.09 7.79 -0.71
N GLY A 56 -5.21 7.91 -1.71
CA GLY A 56 -4.80 6.81 -2.60
C GLY A 56 -3.37 6.30 -2.38
N TYR A 57 -2.55 6.98 -1.59
CA TYR A 57 -1.11 6.67 -1.51
C TYR A 57 -0.80 5.25 -1.00
N PHE A 58 -1.68 4.67 -0.16
CA PHE A 58 -1.50 3.28 0.31
C PHE A 58 -1.63 2.24 -0.82
N ALA A 59 -2.21 2.61 -1.97
CA ALA A 59 -2.32 1.72 -3.12
C ALA A 59 -0.95 1.23 -3.63
N TYR A 60 0.12 2.01 -3.44
CA TYR A 60 1.48 1.57 -3.78
C TYR A 60 1.91 0.33 -2.99
N ILE A 61 1.71 0.33 -1.67
CA ILE A 61 2.08 -0.82 -0.84
C ILE A 61 1.11 -1.99 -1.05
N SER A 62 -0.19 -1.72 -1.25
CA SER A 62 -1.17 -2.76 -1.61
C SER A 62 -0.80 -3.47 -2.91
N ALA A 63 -0.39 -2.72 -3.95
CA ALA A 63 0.05 -3.31 -5.21
C ALA A 63 1.28 -4.21 -5.04
N GLN A 64 2.24 -3.82 -4.19
CA GLN A 64 3.40 -4.66 -3.87
C GLN A 64 3.01 -5.93 -3.11
N ILE A 65 2.09 -5.83 -2.16
CA ILE A 65 1.55 -6.99 -1.43
C ILE A 65 0.93 -7.97 -2.41
N PHE A 66 0.03 -7.50 -3.29
CA PHE A 66 -0.65 -8.36 -4.25
C PHE A 66 0.32 -8.99 -5.26
N ALA A 67 1.28 -8.21 -5.78
CA ALA A 67 2.27 -8.71 -6.72
C ALA A 67 3.15 -9.81 -6.09
N ALA A 68 3.61 -9.61 -4.85
CA ALA A 68 4.40 -10.60 -4.13
C ALA A 68 3.60 -11.88 -3.87
N ASP A 69 2.35 -11.76 -3.45
CA ASP A 69 1.47 -12.90 -3.16
C ASP A 69 1.13 -13.70 -4.42
N PHE A 70 0.82 -13.02 -5.54
CA PHE A 70 0.64 -13.66 -6.84
C PHE A 70 1.88 -14.43 -7.28
N TYR A 71 3.06 -13.80 -7.17
CA TYR A 71 4.31 -14.41 -7.58
C TYR A 71 4.61 -15.66 -6.75
N GLU A 72 4.57 -15.55 -5.42
CA GLU A 72 4.88 -16.65 -4.52
C GLU A 72 3.90 -17.82 -4.70
N THR A 73 2.61 -17.53 -4.80
CA THR A 73 1.55 -18.55 -4.88
C THR A 73 1.53 -19.28 -6.22
N ALA A 74 1.76 -18.59 -7.33
CA ALA A 74 1.49 -19.14 -8.66
C ALA A 74 2.70 -19.25 -9.58
N PHE A 75 3.74 -18.41 -9.39
CA PHE A 75 4.83 -18.25 -10.35
C PHE A 75 6.20 -18.67 -9.82
N ALA A 76 6.42 -18.72 -8.51
CA ALA A 76 7.74 -18.97 -7.92
C ALA A 76 8.39 -20.28 -8.37
N THR A 77 7.60 -21.35 -8.56
CA THR A 77 8.09 -22.65 -9.04
C THR A 77 8.45 -22.62 -10.54
N ASN A 78 7.64 -21.97 -11.37
CA ASN A 78 7.88 -21.85 -12.80
C ASN A 78 7.28 -20.55 -13.36
N PRO A 79 8.08 -19.46 -13.43
CA PRO A 79 7.61 -18.15 -13.90
C PRO A 79 7.18 -18.12 -15.37
N ARG A 80 7.55 -19.15 -16.16
CA ARG A 80 7.23 -19.26 -17.59
C ARG A 80 6.13 -20.29 -17.90
N SER A 81 5.41 -20.76 -16.88
CA SER A 81 4.30 -21.70 -17.06
C SER A 81 3.17 -21.06 -17.88
N GLN A 82 2.96 -21.55 -19.12
CA GLN A 82 1.88 -21.07 -19.99
C GLN A 82 0.50 -21.28 -19.32
N GLN A 83 0.31 -22.42 -18.67
CA GLN A 83 -0.93 -22.73 -17.95
C GLN A 83 -1.22 -21.71 -16.85
N THR A 84 -0.20 -21.29 -16.08
CA THR A 84 -0.38 -20.29 -15.02
C THR A 84 -0.74 -18.93 -15.61
N TRP A 85 -0.06 -18.53 -16.68
CA TRP A 85 -0.35 -17.26 -17.38
C TRP A 85 -1.73 -17.24 -18.03
N ASP A 86 -2.19 -18.36 -18.60
CA ASP A 86 -3.55 -18.49 -19.15
C ASP A 86 -4.61 -18.33 -18.07
N ARG A 87 -4.38 -18.93 -16.89
CA ARG A 87 -5.26 -18.77 -15.72
C ARG A 87 -5.27 -17.32 -15.23
N TYR A 88 -4.10 -16.68 -15.13
CA TYR A 88 -3.99 -15.29 -14.70
C TYR A 88 -4.71 -14.35 -15.66
N ARG A 89 -4.54 -14.56 -16.97
CA ARG A 89 -5.25 -13.79 -18.01
C ARG A 89 -6.77 -13.89 -17.84
N ARG A 90 -7.32 -15.10 -17.74
CA ARG A 90 -8.78 -15.31 -17.69
C ARG A 90 -9.43 -14.79 -16.40
N ILE A 91 -8.74 -14.95 -15.26
CA ILE A 91 -9.30 -14.61 -13.96
C ILE A 91 -9.04 -13.14 -13.59
N ILE A 92 -7.82 -12.63 -13.81
CA ILE A 92 -7.39 -11.32 -13.31
C ILE A 92 -7.48 -10.22 -14.38
N LEU A 93 -7.09 -10.51 -15.63
CA LEU A 93 -6.96 -9.46 -16.66
C LEU A 93 -8.20 -9.29 -17.54
N GLU A 94 -8.74 -10.41 -18.04
CA GLU A 94 -9.83 -10.45 -19.00
C GLU A 94 -11.12 -9.76 -18.53
N PRO A 95 -11.53 -9.85 -17.25
CA PRO A 95 -12.74 -9.17 -16.79
C PRO A 95 -12.62 -7.65 -16.73
N GLY A 96 -11.41 -7.08 -16.67
CA GLY A 96 -11.20 -5.66 -16.36
C GLY A 96 -11.91 -5.26 -15.05
N GLY A 97 -12.55 -4.09 -15.05
CA GLY A 97 -13.32 -3.60 -13.89
C GLY A 97 -14.75 -4.14 -13.78
N SER A 98 -15.12 -5.20 -14.51
CA SER A 98 -16.50 -5.72 -14.52
C SER A 98 -16.82 -6.69 -13.38
N ARG A 99 -15.80 -7.12 -12.62
CA ARG A 99 -15.92 -8.04 -11.47
C ARG A 99 -15.22 -7.43 -10.27
N ASP A 100 -15.70 -7.81 -9.09
CA ASP A 100 -15.07 -7.44 -7.81
C ASP A 100 -13.63 -7.95 -7.74
N GLU A 101 -12.69 -7.03 -7.51
CA GLU A 101 -11.25 -7.29 -7.58
C GLU A 101 -10.80 -8.27 -6.50
N LEU A 102 -11.34 -8.16 -5.28
CA LEU A 102 -10.98 -9.06 -4.18
C LEU A 102 -11.45 -10.49 -4.46
N LYS A 103 -12.66 -10.66 -5.00
CA LYS A 103 -13.15 -11.98 -5.41
C LYS A 103 -12.30 -12.59 -6.53
N MET A 104 -11.87 -11.79 -7.50
CA MET A 104 -10.97 -12.27 -8.57
C MET A 104 -9.61 -12.70 -8.00
N MET A 105 -9.05 -11.94 -7.06
CA MET A 105 -7.81 -12.29 -6.37
C MET A 105 -7.96 -13.58 -5.57
N GLU A 106 -9.03 -13.72 -4.79
CA GLU A 106 -9.32 -14.92 -4.00
C GLU A 106 -9.49 -16.15 -4.87
N GLU A 107 -10.17 -16.02 -6.02
CA GLU A 107 -10.32 -17.10 -6.99
C GLU A 107 -8.97 -17.55 -7.56
N PHE A 108 -8.08 -16.61 -7.89
CA PHE A 108 -6.77 -16.94 -8.46
C PHE A 108 -5.79 -17.50 -7.41
N LEU A 109 -5.74 -16.90 -6.23
CA LEU A 109 -4.82 -17.27 -5.14
C LEU A 109 -5.28 -18.52 -4.39
N GLY A 110 -6.60 -18.75 -4.32
CA GLY A 110 -7.20 -19.76 -3.45
C GLY A 110 -7.31 -19.34 -1.99
N HIS A 111 -7.03 -18.06 -1.69
CA HIS A 111 -7.12 -17.44 -0.37
C HIS A 111 -7.20 -15.91 -0.51
N SER A 112 -7.61 -15.22 0.56
CA SER A 112 -7.53 -13.76 0.60
C SER A 112 -6.08 -13.28 0.49
N PRO A 113 -5.81 -12.12 -0.15
CA PRO A 113 -4.46 -11.59 -0.30
C PRO A 113 -3.78 -11.33 1.05
N ARG A 114 -2.48 -11.63 1.15
CA ARG A 114 -1.72 -11.56 2.42
C ARG A 114 -0.35 -10.86 2.25
N PRO A 115 0.11 -10.08 3.24
CA PRO A 115 1.38 -9.35 3.16
C PRO A 115 2.62 -10.23 3.35
N ASP A 116 2.44 -11.48 3.78
CA ASP A 116 3.49 -12.41 4.17
C ASP A 116 4.59 -12.60 3.12
N ALA A 117 4.20 -12.73 1.84
CA ALA A 117 5.14 -12.88 0.73
C ALA A 117 6.03 -11.64 0.57
N LEU A 118 5.45 -10.44 0.66
CA LEU A 118 6.20 -9.19 0.62
C LEU A 118 7.15 -9.10 1.81
N VAL A 119 6.69 -9.39 3.03
CA VAL A 119 7.53 -9.35 4.24
C VAL A 119 8.71 -10.31 4.12
N ARG A 120 8.51 -11.53 3.60
CA ARG A 120 9.60 -12.48 3.33
C ARG A 120 10.60 -11.92 2.31
N SER A 121 10.13 -11.30 1.24
CA SER A 121 11.00 -10.75 0.19
C SER A 121 11.92 -9.62 0.67
N LEU A 122 11.56 -8.95 1.77
CA LEU A 122 12.35 -7.86 2.37
C LEU A 122 13.38 -8.36 3.39
N ARG A 123 13.36 -9.65 3.75
CA ARG A 123 14.35 -10.21 4.67
C ARG A 123 15.67 -10.44 3.92
N PRO A 124 16.81 -9.97 4.46
CA PRO A 124 18.11 -10.28 3.88
C PRO A 124 18.35 -11.80 3.89
N SER A 125 18.93 -12.29 2.80
CA SER A 125 19.33 -13.70 2.61
C SER A 125 20.50 -14.11 3.48
#